data_AF-A0A7S0T6I0-F1
#
_entry.id   AF-A0A7S0T6I0-F1
#
_cell.length_a   1.000
_cell.length_b   1.000
_cell.length_c   1.000
_cell.angle_alpha   90.00
_cell.angle_beta   90.00
_cell.angle_gamma   90.00
#
_symmetry.space_group_name_H-M   'P 1'
#
loop_
_entity.id
_entity.type
_entity.pdbx_description
1 polymer ?
#
loop_
_entity_poly.entity_id
_entity_poly.type
_entity_poly.pdbx_seq_one_letter_code
_entity_poly.pdbx_strand_id
1 'polypeptide(L)'
;MVMTGSAMAPTINGGKDGTGGGDVKEQLWIRRLEHVSEESVFNDDVVVVVDPEDDRRKYVRRITAMPGEEMVSKKAEEPPFVIPDNHCWVMCDNLNGKPDSRWFGPLALDKIIGRVLYAARNATDHARVRNSDAAMAIDDAVLAIEEPAIPTA
;
A
#
# COMPACT_ATOMS: atom_id res chain seq x y z
N MET A 1 2.87 -12.39 2.78
CA MET A 1 1.41 -12.44 2.49
C MET A 1 1.22 -12.82 1.03
N VAL A 2 0.10 -13.43 0.64
CA VAL A 2 -0.26 -13.60 -0.79
C VAL A 2 -1.36 -12.60 -1.13
N MET A 3 -1.16 -11.80 -2.17
CA MET A 3 -2.17 -10.89 -2.70
C MET A 3 -2.80 -11.48 -3.96
N THR A 4 -4.10 -11.27 -4.11
CA THR A 4 -4.87 -11.59 -5.32
C THR A 4 -5.66 -10.37 -5.79
N GLY A 5 -6.15 -10.43 -7.03
CA GLY A 5 -6.97 -9.37 -7.63
C GLY A 5 -6.17 -8.21 -8.22
N SER A 6 -6.84 -7.31 -8.90
CA SER A 6 -6.21 -6.29 -9.75
C SER A 6 -6.21 -4.88 -9.16
N ALA A 7 -6.59 -4.72 -7.89
CA ALA A 7 -6.75 -3.40 -7.25
C ALA A 7 -5.45 -2.57 -7.22
N MET A 8 -4.29 -3.23 -7.17
CA MET A 8 -2.98 -2.56 -7.17
C MET A 8 -2.26 -2.64 -8.52
N ALA A 9 -2.92 -3.08 -9.58
CA ALA A 9 -2.32 -3.03 -10.91
C ALA A 9 -2.19 -1.55 -11.36
N PRO A 10 -1.09 -1.16 -12.03
CA PRO A 10 0.01 -2.02 -12.50
C PRO A 10 1.13 -2.27 -11.48
N THR A 11 1.15 -1.58 -10.33
CA THR A 11 2.21 -1.68 -9.32
C THR A 11 2.42 -3.10 -8.80
N ILE A 12 1.32 -3.82 -8.55
CA ILE A 12 1.30 -5.23 -8.13
C ILE A 12 0.25 -5.92 -9.01
N ASN A 13 0.52 -7.15 -9.45
CA ASN A 13 -0.31 -7.87 -10.43
C ASN A 13 -0.42 -7.17 -11.80
N GLY A 14 0.56 -6.34 -12.17
CA GLY A 14 0.69 -5.81 -13.53
C GLY A 14 1.09 -6.91 -14.52
N GLY A 15 0.17 -7.37 -15.36
CA GLY A 15 0.53 -8.09 -16.59
C GLY A 15 0.93 -7.08 -17.68
N LYS A 16 1.91 -7.41 -18.53
CA LYS A 16 2.42 -6.52 -19.58
C LYS A 16 1.36 -6.02 -20.58
N ASP A 17 0.18 -6.64 -20.62
CA ASP A 17 -0.75 -6.46 -21.75
C ASP A 17 -2.16 -6.03 -21.31
N GLY A 18 -2.39 -5.70 -20.04
CA GLY A 18 -3.73 -5.34 -19.54
C GLY A 18 -4.80 -6.44 -19.65
N THR A 19 -4.43 -7.63 -20.15
CA THR A 19 -5.29 -8.83 -20.30
C THR A 19 -5.23 -9.76 -19.09
N GLY A 20 -4.70 -9.29 -17.96
CA GLY A 20 -4.60 -10.05 -16.70
C GLY A 20 -5.95 -10.29 -16.02
N GLY A 21 -6.87 -10.97 -16.71
CA GLY A 21 -8.15 -11.47 -16.21
C GLY A 21 -8.05 -12.86 -15.55
N GLY A 22 -6.85 -13.29 -15.15
CA GLY A 22 -6.63 -14.51 -14.38
C GLY A 22 -6.39 -14.22 -12.90
N ASP A 23 -6.53 -15.24 -12.07
CA ASP A 23 -6.14 -15.27 -10.65
C ASP A 23 -4.62 -15.08 -10.48
N VAL A 24 -4.10 -13.89 -10.81
CA VAL A 24 -2.70 -13.54 -10.58
C VAL A 24 -2.51 -13.42 -9.08
N LYS A 25 -1.65 -14.30 -8.54
CA LYS A 25 -1.23 -14.31 -7.14
C LYS A 25 0.20 -13.83 -7.07
N GLU A 26 0.46 -12.82 -6.25
CA GLU A 26 1.81 -12.35 -5.97
C GLU A 26 2.11 -12.51 -4.48
N GLN A 27 3.31 -13.01 -4.18
CA GLN A 27 3.84 -13.09 -2.84
C GLN A 27 4.40 -11.72 -2.45
N LEU A 28 3.94 -11.21 -1.32
CA LEU A 28 4.33 -9.93 -0.77
C LEU A 28 5.19 -10.09 0.47
N TRP A 29 6.31 -9.38 0.48
CA TRP A 29 7.19 -9.21 1.62
C TRP A 29 6.86 -7.87 2.25
N ILE A 30 6.53 -7.90 3.55
CA ILE A 30 5.93 -6.77 4.25
C ILE A 30 6.80 -6.45 5.45
N ARG A 31 7.20 -5.17 5.58
CA ARG A 31 7.73 -4.63 6.82
C ARG A 31 6.56 -4.40 7.75
N ARG A 32 6.42 -5.25 8.77
CA ARG A 32 5.43 -5.01 9.82
C ARG A 32 5.82 -3.76 10.59
N LEU A 33 4.87 -2.85 10.77
CA LEU A 33 5.05 -1.64 11.55
C LEU A 33 4.39 -1.87 12.92
N GLU A 34 5.19 -1.83 14.00
CA GLU A 34 4.68 -2.09 15.35
C GLU A 34 3.83 -0.93 15.88
N HIS A 35 4.21 0.29 15.53
CA HIS A 35 3.50 1.51 15.87
C HIS A 35 3.34 2.36 14.60
N VAL A 36 2.11 2.41 14.08
CA VAL A 36 1.79 3.25 12.93
C VAL A 36 1.39 4.64 13.40
N SER A 37 2.08 5.63 12.88
CA SER A 37 1.93 7.07 13.10
C SER A 37 2.31 7.85 11.85
N GLU A 38 2.05 9.15 11.86
CA GLU A 38 2.43 10.10 10.79
C GLU A 38 3.95 10.18 10.54
N GLU A 39 4.77 9.67 11.46
CA GLU A 39 6.23 9.58 11.32
C GLU A 39 6.71 8.26 10.69
N SER A 40 5.80 7.28 10.56
CA SER A 40 6.13 5.92 10.15
C SER A 40 5.52 5.51 8.82
N VAL A 41 4.54 6.25 8.30
CA VAL A 41 3.92 6.04 7.00
C VAL A 41 3.73 7.38 6.31
N PHE A 42 3.84 7.38 5.00
CA PHE A 42 3.83 8.61 4.22
C PHE A 42 2.97 8.48 2.97
N ASN A 43 2.61 9.62 2.36
CA ASN A 43 2.02 9.64 1.03
C ASN A 43 2.89 8.85 0.05
N ASP A 44 2.22 8.07 -0.81
CA ASP A 44 2.80 7.13 -1.78
C ASP A 44 3.27 5.78 -1.20
N ASP A 45 3.13 5.53 0.10
CA ASP A 45 3.39 4.20 0.66
C ASP A 45 2.32 3.19 0.23
N VAL A 46 2.76 2.00 -0.19
CA VAL A 46 1.92 0.84 -0.42
C VAL A 46 1.84 0.03 0.86
N VAL A 47 0.66 0.02 1.47
CA VAL A 47 0.42 -0.56 2.79
C VAL A 47 -0.58 -1.70 2.74
N VAL A 48 -0.39 -2.67 3.64
CA VAL A 48 -1.42 -3.66 3.95
C VAL A 48 -2.31 -3.09 5.05
N VAL A 49 -3.61 -3.05 4.79
CA VAL A 49 -4.61 -2.53 5.71
C VAL A 49 -5.61 -3.61 6.09
N VAL A 50 -6.12 -3.53 7.31
CA VAL A 50 -7.30 -4.25 7.75
C VAL A 50 -8.52 -3.54 7.18
N ASP A 51 -9.47 -4.30 6.65
CA ASP A 51 -10.75 -3.76 6.20
C ASP A 51 -11.51 -3.14 7.40
N PRO A 52 -11.94 -1.87 7.32
CA PRO A 52 -12.66 -1.22 8.41
C PRO A 52 -14.02 -1.87 8.73
N GLU A 53 -14.62 -2.61 7.79
CA GLU A 53 -15.92 -3.27 7.97
C GLU A 53 -15.83 -4.76 8.38
N ASP A 54 -14.69 -5.42 8.14
CA ASP A 54 -14.47 -6.84 8.47
C ASP A 54 -12.98 -7.11 8.74
N ASP A 55 -12.60 -7.21 10.02
CA ASP A 55 -11.21 -7.36 10.46
C ASP A 55 -10.50 -8.63 9.95
N ARG A 56 -11.25 -9.61 9.45
CA ARG A 56 -10.72 -10.83 8.83
C ARG A 56 -10.19 -10.56 7.42
N ARG A 57 -10.68 -9.51 6.77
CA ARG A 57 -10.28 -9.10 5.42
C ARG A 57 -9.14 -8.08 5.47
N LYS A 58 -8.24 -8.19 4.50
CA LYS A 58 -7.09 -7.29 4.35
C LYS A 58 -7.01 -6.82 2.91
N TYR A 59 -6.60 -5.57 2.73
CA TYR A 59 -6.36 -4.98 1.42
C TYR A 59 -4.92 -4.48 1.32
N VAL A 60 -4.42 -4.37 0.09
CA VAL A 60 -3.19 -3.64 -0.20
C VAL A 60 -3.60 -2.37 -0.91
N ARG A 61 -3.21 -1.21 -0.40
CA ARG A 61 -3.60 0.11 -0.93
C ARG A 61 -2.43 1.07 -0.88
N ARG A 62 -2.50 2.14 -1.66
CA ARG A 62 -1.54 3.23 -1.62
C ARG A 62 -2.10 4.38 -0.78
N ILE A 63 -1.31 4.91 0.14
CA ILE A 63 -1.64 6.15 0.84
C ILE A 63 -1.52 7.31 -0.16
N THR A 64 -2.55 8.14 -0.28
CA THR A 64 -2.56 9.27 -1.21
C THR A 64 -2.82 10.62 -0.54
N ALA A 65 -3.23 10.63 0.73
CA ALA A 65 -3.28 11.83 1.57
C ALA A 65 -3.09 11.46 3.04
N MET A 66 -2.39 12.32 3.79
CA MET A 66 -2.13 12.21 5.23
C MET A 66 -2.97 13.20 6.06
N PRO A 67 -2.98 13.11 7.40
CA PRO A 67 -3.69 14.06 8.26
C PRO A 67 -3.44 15.52 7.91
N GLY A 68 -4.48 16.33 8.02
CA GLY A 68 -4.42 17.77 7.74
C GLY A 68 -4.47 18.15 6.25
N GLU A 69 -4.36 17.20 5.33
CA GLU A 69 -4.54 17.46 3.90
C GLU A 69 -6.02 17.64 3.54
N GLU A 70 -6.31 18.60 2.65
CA GLU A 70 -7.66 18.85 2.13
C GLU A 70 -7.93 17.98 0.90
N MET A 71 -9.02 17.22 0.97
CA MET A 71 -9.54 16.42 -0.11
C MET A 71 -10.64 17.17 -0.85
N VAL A 72 -10.48 17.27 -2.16
CA VAL A 72 -11.46 17.90 -3.05
C VAL A 72 -11.95 16.88 -4.06
N SER A 73 -13.27 16.65 -4.10
CA SER A 73 -13.89 15.77 -5.09
C SER A 73 -13.97 16.45 -6.45
N LYS A 74 -13.95 15.64 -7.51
CA LYS A 74 -14.28 16.11 -8.87
C LYS A 74 -15.79 16.35 -9.06
N LYS A 75 -16.63 15.84 -8.15
CA LYS A 75 -18.07 16.08 -8.17
C LYS A 75 -18.38 17.32 -7.33
N ALA A 76 -19.05 18.30 -7.94
CA ALA A 76 -19.29 19.60 -7.31
C ALA A 76 -20.22 19.50 -6.08
N GLU A 77 -21.06 18.47 -6.02
CA GLU A 77 -21.96 18.20 -4.90
C GLU A 77 -21.28 17.59 -3.67
N GLU A 78 -20.05 17.07 -3.80
CA GLU A 78 -19.30 16.50 -2.68
C GLU A 78 -18.42 17.61 -2.06
N PRO A 79 -18.72 18.08 -0.83
CA PRO A 79 -17.97 19.16 -0.23
C PRO A 79 -16.52 18.73 0.07
N PRO A 80 -15.55 19.66 0.00
CA PRO A 80 -14.21 19.40 0.48
C PRO A 80 -14.20 19.02 1.96
N PHE A 81 -13.22 18.20 2.36
CA PHE A 81 -13.01 17.86 3.76
C PHE A 81 -11.52 17.68 4.04
N VAL A 82 -11.11 17.84 5.29
CA VAL A 82 -9.73 17.63 5.73
C VAL A 82 -9.60 16.22 6.30
N ILE A 83 -8.49 15.53 5.99
CA ILE A 83 -8.18 14.24 6.60
C ILE A 83 -8.01 14.42 8.11
N PRO A 84 -8.78 13.72 8.97
CA PRO A 84 -8.66 13.85 10.42
C PRO A 84 -7.30 13.37 10.94
N ASP A 85 -6.91 13.87 12.11
CA ASP A 85 -5.77 13.34 12.86
C ASP A 85 -5.87 11.81 13.01
N ASN A 86 -4.72 11.14 12.95
CA ASN A 86 -4.62 9.68 12.99
C ASN A 86 -5.39 8.93 11.90
N HIS A 87 -5.73 9.58 10.79
CA HIS A 87 -6.34 8.95 9.61
C HIS A 87 -5.53 9.22 8.34
N CYS A 88 -5.71 8.39 7.34
CA CYS A 88 -5.14 8.60 6.01
C CYS A 88 -6.18 8.32 4.94
N TRP A 89 -5.95 8.82 3.73
CA TRP A 89 -6.72 8.42 2.55
C TRP A 89 -5.95 7.38 1.77
N VAL A 90 -6.57 6.23 1.51
CA VAL A 90 -5.96 5.15 0.75
C VAL A 90 -6.72 4.87 -0.54
N MET A 91 -5.99 4.61 -1.62
CA MET A 91 -6.57 4.34 -2.94
C MET A 91 -6.02 3.06 -3.56
N CYS A 92 -6.79 2.52 -4.50
CA CYS A 92 -6.31 1.54 -5.46
C CYS A 92 -5.48 2.22 -6.55
N ASP A 93 -4.36 1.61 -6.97
CA ASP A 93 -3.61 2.08 -8.15
C ASP A 93 -4.40 1.83 -9.44
N ASN A 94 -5.20 0.76 -9.46
CA ASN A 94 -6.18 0.53 -10.51
C ASN A 94 -7.41 1.38 -10.24
N LEU A 95 -7.74 2.31 -11.15
CA LEU A 95 -8.89 3.21 -11.02
C LEU A 95 -10.23 2.49 -10.86
N ASN A 96 -10.35 1.29 -11.44
CA ASN A 96 -11.53 0.41 -11.32
C ASN A 96 -11.47 -0.51 -10.10
N GLY A 97 -10.34 -0.53 -9.38
CA GLY A 97 -10.13 -1.28 -8.16
C GLY A 97 -10.98 -0.76 -7.00
N LYS A 98 -11.48 -1.69 -6.18
CA LYS A 98 -12.33 -1.45 -5.01
C LYS A 98 -12.12 -2.57 -3.98
N PRO A 99 -12.48 -2.36 -2.70
CA PRO A 99 -12.87 -1.10 -2.06
C PRO A 99 -11.64 -0.25 -1.66
N ASP A 100 -11.80 1.06 -1.52
CA ASP A 100 -10.78 1.98 -0.98
C ASP A 100 -11.47 3.15 -0.26
N SER A 101 -10.73 4.22 0.11
CA SER A 101 -11.31 5.33 0.88
C SER A 101 -12.46 6.05 0.18
N ARG A 102 -12.61 5.92 -1.15
CA ARG A 102 -13.80 6.42 -1.86
C ARG A 102 -15.09 5.70 -1.44
N TRP A 103 -14.96 4.49 -0.88
CA TRP A 103 -16.06 3.68 -0.35
C TRP A 103 -16.22 3.78 1.16
N PHE A 104 -15.12 3.66 1.91
CA PHE A 104 -15.18 3.59 3.39
C PHE A 104 -14.74 4.88 4.10
N GLY A 105 -14.35 5.92 3.38
CA GLY A 105 -13.87 7.19 3.94
C GLY A 105 -12.40 7.15 4.39
N PRO A 106 -11.98 8.12 5.22
CA PRO A 106 -10.64 8.13 5.81
C PRO A 106 -10.41 6.87 6.65
N LEU A 107 -9.23 6.27 6.50
CA LEU A 107 -8.84 5.05 7.21
C LEU A 107 -7.99 5.41 8.43
N ALA A 108 -8.36 4.94 9.61
CA ALA A 108 -7.55 5.09 10.81
C ALA A 108 -6.16 4.45 10.61
N LEU A 109 -5.09 5.13 11.04
CA LEU A 109 -3.71 4.66 10.89
C LEU A 109 -3.47 3.30 11.57
N ASP A 110 -4.19 3.01 12.66
CA ASP A 110 -4.12 1.74 13.39
C ASP A 110 -4.64 0.52 12.59
N LYS A 111 -5.33 0.75 11.47
CA LYS A 111 -5.74 -0.30 10.52
C LYS A 111 -4.60 -0.71 9.59
N ILE A 112 -3.50 0.03 9.55
CA ILE A 112 -2.33 -0.35 8.76
C ILE A 112 -1.53 -1.42 9.52
N ILE A 113 -1.24 -2.52 8.85
CA ILE A 113 -0.44 -3.64 9.38
C ILE A 113 1.06 -3.41 9.11
N GLY A 114 1.37 -2.88 7.93
CA GLY A 114 2.75 -2.70 7.50
C GLY A 114 2.87 -2.29 6.05
N ARG A 115 4.11 -1.99 5.65
CA ARG A 115 4.46 -1.51 4.31
C ARG A 115 4.92 -2.66 3.43
N VAL A 116 4.48 -2.69 2.17
CA VAL A 116 4.90 -3.69 1.19
C VAL A 116 6.27 -3.29 0.64
N LEU A 117 7.27 -4.13 0.85
CA LEU A 117 8.65 -3.89 0.38
C LEU A 117 8.91 -4.50 -0.99
N TYR A 118 8.44 -5.72 -1.21
CA TYR A 118 8.71 -6.52 -2.40
C TYR A 118 7.48 -7.31 -2.82
N ALA A 119 7.30 -7.48 -4.13
CA ALA A 119 6.27 -8.30 -4.75
C ALA A 119 6.93 -9.31 -5.70
N ALA A 120 6.50 -10.56 -5.65
CA ALA A 120 7.02 -11.64 -6.48
C ALA A 120 5.89 -12.50 -7.03
N ARG A 121 5.77 -12.57 -8.35
CA ARG A 121 4.90 -13.53 -9.04
C ARG A 121 5.55 -14.89 -9.13
N ASN A 122 6.84 -14.91 -9.42
CA ASN A 122 7.69 -16.09 -9.45
C ASN A 122 9.16 -15.68 -9.23
N ALA A 123 10.07 -16.67 -9.24
CA ALA A 123 11.50 -16.45 -8.98
C ALA A 123 12.22 -15.53 -9.98
N THR A 124 11.60 -15.21 -11.12
CA THR A 124 12.18 -14.33 -12.16
C THR A 124 11.35 -13.08 -12.45
N ASP A 125 10.13 -13.02 -11.93
CA ASP A 125 9.19 -11.92 -12.08
C ASP A 125 8.85 -11.40 -10.68
N HIS A 126 9.78 -10.59 -10.16
CA HIS A 126 9.69 -9.98 -8.84
C HIS A 126 10.42 -8.63 -8.84
N ALA A 127 9.96 -7.70 -8.00
CA ALA A 127 10.52 -6.37 -7.90
C ALA A 127 10.30 -5.76 -6.51
N ARG A 128 11.15 -4.78 -6.18
CA ARG A 128 10.90 -3.89 -5.05
C ARG A 128 9.66 -3.05 -5.36
N VAL A 129 8.74 -2.96 -4.41
CA VAL A 129 7.58 -2.08 -4.52
C VAL A 129 8.03 -0.65 -4.23
N ARG A 130 7.74 0.27 -5.14
CA ARG A 130 8.04 1.69 -4.94
C ARG A 130 7.06 2.29 -3.93
N ASN A 131 7.63 2.79 -2.84
CA ASN A 131 6.96 3.56 -1.80
C ASN A 131 7.48 5.01 -1.84
N SER A 132 7.07 5.82 -0.87
CA SER A 132 7.56 7.19 -0.69
C SER A 132 9.08 7.24 -0.49
N ASP A 133 9.72 8.35 -0.89
CA ASP A 133 11.18 8.49 -0.74
C ASP A 133 11.63 8.36 0.73
N ALA A 134 10.82 8.88 1.67
CA ALA A 134 11.07 8.77 3.11
C ALA A 134 11.00 7.30 3.60
N ALA A 135 9.96 6.57 3.20
CA ALA A 135 9.82 5.16 3.52
C ALA A 135 10.97 4.32 2.94
N MET A 136 11.32 4.57 1.68
CA MET A 136 12.38 3.84 0.99
C MET A 136 13.72 4.03 1.69
N ALA A 137 14.05 5.25 2.11
CA ALA A 137 15.27 5.55 2.86
C ALA A 137 15.32 4.86 4.23
N ILE A 138 14.20 4.83 4.96
CA ILE A 138 14.09 4.13 6.25
C ILE A 138 14.27 2.62 6.07
N ASP A 139 13.57 2.03 5.09
CA ASP A 139 13.62 0.58 4.86
C ASP A 139 14.98 0.13 4.33
N ASP A 140 15.65 0.94 3.50
CA ASP A 140 17.00 0.61 3.01
C ASP A 140 18.02 0.56 4.14
N ALA A 141 17.93 1.48 5.11
CA ALA A 141 18.79 1.45 6.29
C ALA A 141 18.56 0.19 7.14
N VAL A 142 17.32 -0.28 7.25
CA VAL A 142 16.97 -1.52 7.96
C VAL A 142 17.50 -2.74 7.21
N LEU A 143 17.23 -2.83 5.90
CA LEU A 143 17.65 -3.97 5.08
C LEU A 143 19.18 -4.10 5.05
N ALA A 144 19.91 -2.99 5.03
CA ALA A 144 21.38 -2.98 5.09
C ALA A 144 21.94 -3.54 6.42
N ILE A 145 21.18 -3.47 7.51
CA ILE A 145 21.57 -4.05 8.81
C ILE A 145 21.19 -5.53 8.87
N GLU A 146 20.07 -5.92 8.24
CA GLU A 146 19.55 -7.28 8.24
C GLU A 146 20.30 -8.22 7.26
N GLU A 147 21.19 -7.72 6.41
CA GLU A 147 22.15 -8.51 5.62
C GLU A 147 23.47 -8.74 6.40
N PRO A 148 23.67 -9.86 7.12
CA PRO A 148 25.02 -10.31 7.42
C PRO A 148 25.64 -10.78 6.10
N ALA A 149 26.75 -10.16 5.71
CA ALA A 149 27.60 -10.48 4.57
C ALA A 149 27.34 -11.89 3.99
N ILE A 150 26.71 -11.94 2.82
CA ILE A 150 26.76 -13.14 1.99
C ILE A 150 28.24 -13.33 1.64
N PRO A 151 28.91 -14.43 2.06
CA PRO A 151 30.27 -14.67 1.63
C PRO A 151 30.24 -14.87 0.12
N THR A 152 30.79 -13.91 -0.61
CA THR A 152 31.14 -14.08 -2.02
C THR A 152 32.06 -15.29 -2.12
N ALA A 153 31.58 -16.34 -2.79
CA ALA A 153 32.36 -17.51 -3.16
C ALA A 153 33.42 -17.15 -4.21
#